data_AF-A0A2G9N5J1-F1
#
_entry.id   AF-A0A2G9N5J1-F1
#
_cell.length_a   1.000
_cell.length_b   1.000
_cell.length_c   1.000
_cell.angle_alpha   90.00
_cell.angle_beta   90.00
_cell.angle_gamma   90.00
#
_symmetry.space_group_name_H-M   'P 1'
#
loop_
_entity.id
_entity.type
_entity.pdbx_description
1 polymer ?
#
loop_
_entity_poly.entity_id
_entity_poly.type
_entity_poly.pdbx_seq_one_letter_code
_entity_poly.pdbx_strand_id
1 'polypeptide(L)'
;MDFFAHIAWAYIIFNKLKKREFCLALLFAALPDIIGWGGFMFYNLFNGRFGQPDLTKIPSWTWMLYDISHSLVVFGVILLVVWLIYKKIPLFMLAYPIEILMDIPTHSREFLPTPFLWPVSNWHFPGFSWGQGWFMILNWSLILGGIVYVSRERIRGLWRAKRSR
;
A
#
# COMPACT_ATOMS: atom_id res chain seq x y z
N MET A 1 4.90 1.91 -9.22
CA MET A 1 4.56 1.64 -7.82
C MET A 1 5.64 0.76 -7.24
N ASP A 2 6.12 1.07 -6.03
CA ASP A 2 7.09 0.25 -5.32
C ASP A 2 6.39 -0.48 -4.17
N PHE A 3 6.07 -1.74 -4.43
CA PHE A 3 5.43 -2.66 -3.48
C PHE A 3 6.10 -2.65 -2.09
N PHE A 4 7.44 -2.58 -2.05
CA PHE A 4 8.16 -2.64 -0.78
C PHE A 4 8.06 -1.35 0.01
N ALA A 5 7.95 -0.21 -0.67
CA ALA A 5 7.78 1.07 0.00
C ALA A 5 6.46 1.15 0.76
N HIS A 6 5.37 0.57 0.24
CA HIS A 6 4.07 0.53 0.93
C HIS A 6 4.13 -0.24 2.23
N ILE A 7 4.75 -1.42 2.20
CA ILE A 7 5.00 -2.22 3.41
C ILE A 7 5.91 -1.47 4.38
N ALA A 8 6.94 -0.79 3.90
CA ALA A 8 7.87 -0.05 4.75
C ALA A 8 7.19 1.16 5.44
N TRP A 9 6.35 1.90 4.72
CA TRP A 9 5.53 2.96 5.32
C TRP A 9 4.57 2.41 6.37
N ALA A 10 3.91 1.28 6.09
CA ALA A 10 3.06 0.62 7.07
C ALA A 10 3.84 0.15 8.31
N TYR A 11 5.07 -0.36 8.14
CA TYR A 11 5.96 -0.69 9.24
C TYR A 11 6.18 0.53 10.15
N ILE A 12 6.50 1.68 9.55
CA ILE A 12 6.79 2.92 10.28
C ILE A 12 5.53 3.43 10.99
N ILE A 13 4.39 3.49 10.31
CA ILE A 13 3.16 4.07 10.85
C ILE A 13 2.58 3.19 11.97
N PHE A 14 2.54 1.88 11.76
CA PHE A 14 1.84 0.94 12.65
C PHE A 14 2.76 0.24 13.67
N ASN A 15 4.01 0.68 13.83
CA ASN A 15 5.02 0.03 14.69
C ASN A 15 4.63 -0.19 16.17
N LYS A 16 3.62 0.55 16.65
CA LYS A 16 3.12 0.48 18.04
C LYS A 16 1.94 -0.49 18.22
N LEU A 17 1.39 -1.05 17.14
CA LEU A 17 0.33 -2.05 17.22
C LEU A 17 0.81 -3.33 17.92
N LYS A 18 -0.13 -4.10 18.46
CA LYS A 18 0.16 -5.44 18.96
C LYS A 18 0.66 -6.31 17.81
N LYS A 19 1.55 -7.27 18.09
CA LYS A 19 2.21 -8.11 17.07
C LYS A 19 1.26 -8.64 15.99
N ARG A 20 0.08 -9.17 16.38
CA ARG A 20 -0.92 -9.67 15.43
C ARG A 20 -1.48 -8.58 14.53
N GLU A 21 -1.94 -7.48 15.10
CA GLU A 21 -2.49 -6.34 14.36
C GLU A 21 -1.42 -5.66 13.49
N PHE A 22 -0.18 -5.62 13.98
CA PHE A 22 0.96 -5.13 13.22
C PHE A 22 1.21 -5.96 11.96
N CYS A 23 1.29 -7.29 12.08
CA CYS A 23 1.43 -8.17 10.91
C CYS A 23 0.26 -8.02 9.94
N LEU A 24 -0.97 -7.87 10.46
CA LEU A 24 -2.13 -7.60 9.62
C LEU A 24 -2.04 -6.23 8.94
N ALA A 25 -1.51 -5.20 9.58
CA ALA A 25 -1.33 -3.89 8.95
C ALA A 25 -0.35 -3.95 7.78
N LEU A 26 0.75 -4.70 7.92
CA LEU A 26 1.69 -4.93 6.82
C LEU A 26 1.04 -5.68 5.66
N LEU A 27 0.21 -6.69 5.98
CA LEU A 27 -0.57 -7.40 4.97
C LEU A 27 -1.56 -6.46 4.27
N PHE A 28 -2.32 -5.67 5.02
CA PHE A 28 -3.30 -4.73 4.46
C PHE A 28 -2.66 -3.61 3.63
N ALA A 29 -1.41 -3.23 3.92
CA ALA A 29 -0.65 -2.32 3.08
C ALA A 29 -0.20 -2.97 1.75
N ALA A 30 0.01 -4.29 1.73
CA ALA A 30 0.44 -5.02 0.54
C ALA A 30 -0.74 -5.53 -0.31
N LEU A 31 -1.94 -5.62 0.27
CA LEU A 31 -3.11 -6.23 -0.37
C LEU A 31 -3.56 -5.54 -1.67
N PRO A 32 -3.62 -4.20 -1.77
CA PRO A 32 -4.08 -3.54 -3.01
C PRO A 32 -3.23 -3.95 -4.22
N ASP A 33 -1.90 -3.92 -4.04
CA ASP A 33 -0.89 -4.41 -4.99
C ASP A 33 -1.01 -5.90 -5.32
N ILE A 34 -1.14 -6.76 -4.29
CA ILE A 34 -1.24 -8.21 -4.49
C ILE A 34 -2.49 -8.54 -5.30
N ILE A 35 -3.62 -7.90 -4.99
CA ILE A 35 -4.89 -8.13 -5.70
C ILE A 35 -4.78 -7.59 -7.13
N GLY A 36 -4.27 -6.37 -7.31
CA GLY A 36 -4.20 -5.72 -8.62
C GLY A 36 -3.19 -6.38 -9.57
N TRP A 37 -1.99 -6.69 -9.07
CA TRP A 37 -0.84 -7.08 -9.89
C TRP A 37 -0.33 -8.50 -9.66
N GLY A 38 -0.62 -9.10 -8.50
CA GLY A 38 -0.10 -10.42 -8.14
C GLY A 38 -0.49 -11.51 -9.15
N GLY A 39 -1.75 -11.52 -9.59
CA GLY A 39 -2.21 -12.45 -10.64
C GLY A 39 -1.43 -12.27 -11.94
N PHE A 40 -1.17 -11.03 -12.35
CA PHE A 40 -0.42 -10.72 -13.57
C PHE A 40 1.05 -11.11 -13.47
N MET A 41 1.67 -10.94 -12.29
CA MET A 41 3.02 -11.41 -12.02
C MET A 41 3.12 -12.93 -12.21
N PHE A 42 2.20 -13.71 -11.65
CA PHE A 42 2.18 -15.17 -11.85
C PHE A 42 1.92 -15.54 -13.30
N TYR A 43 0.97 -14.87 -13.96
CA TYR A 43 0.69 -15.07 -15.38
C TYR A 43 1.95 -14.88 -16.24
N ASN A 44 2.73 -13.82 -16.00
CA ASN A 44 3.98 -13.61 -16.74
C ASN A 44 5.03 -14.68 -16.43
N LEU A 45 5.17 -15.09 -15.16
CA LEU A 45 6.09 -16.13 -14.74
C LEU A 45 5.82 -17.47 -15.45
N PHE A 46 4.54 -17.91 -15.47
CA PHE A 46 4.15 -19.15 -16.14
C PHE A 46 4.31 -19.09 -17.67
N ASN A 47 4.24 -17.90 -18.26
CA ASN A 47 4.42 -17.69 -19.70
C ASN A 47 5.87 -17.34 -20.09
N GLY A 48 6.82 -17.40 -19.14
CA GLY A 48 8.23 -17.09 -19.40
C GLY A 48 8.49 -15.64 -19.83
N ARG A 49 7.58 -14.72 -19.49
CA ARG A 49 7.69 -13.29 -19.84
C ARG A 49 8.40 -12.56 -18.72
N PHE A 50 9.67 -12.25 -18.94
CA PHE A 50 10.49 -11.50 -18.00
C PHE A 50 10.84 -10.12 -18.58
N GLY A 51 10.89 -9.10 -17.72
CA GLY A 51 11.19 -7.72 -18.11
C GLY A 51 9.99 -6.78 -17.98
N GLN A 52 10.13 -5.59 -18.56
CA GLN A 52 9.11 -4.55 -18.45
C GLN A 52 7.81 -4.99 -19.15
N PRO A 53 6.67 -5.02 -18.45
CA PRO A 53 5.42 -5.42 -19.05
C PRO A 53 4.99 -4.40 -20.10
N ASP A 54 4.71 -4.89 -21.30
CA ASP A 54 4.05 -4.14 -22.35
C ASP A 54 2.60 -3.87 -21.92
N LEU A 55 2.26 -2.59 -21.70
CA LEU A 55 0.94 -2.17 -21.23
C LEU A 55 -0.18 -2.65 -22.16
N THR A 56 0.10 -2.82 -23.45
CA THR A 56 -0.87 -3.30 -24.45
C THR A 56 -1.20 -4.78 -24.31
N LYS A 57 -0.38 -5.54 -23.57
CA LYS A 57 -0.54 -6.99 -23.36
C LYS A 57 -1.06 -7.32 -21.97
N ILE A 58 -1.43 -6.31 -21.17
CA ILE A 58 -2.03 -6.52 -19.86
C ILE A 58 -3.47 -7.00 -20.06
N PRO A 59 -3.83 -8.20 -19.57
CA PRO A 59 -5.20 -8.70 -19.67
C PRO A 59 -6.22 -7.79 -18.98
N SER A 60 -7.44 -7.72 -19.50
CA SER A 60 -8.52 -6.89 -18.94
C SER A 60 -8.87 -7.22 -17.49
N TRP A 61 -8.72 -8.49 -17.08
CA TRP A 61 -8.96 -8.89 -15.69
C TRP A 61 -7.96 -8.26 -14.72
N THR A 62 -6.73 -7.98 -15.14
CA THR A 62 -5.73 -7.29 -14.30
C THR A 62 -6.19 -5.86 -14.02
N TRP A 63 -6.69 -5.16 -15.04
CA TRP A 63 -7.22 -3.81 -14.89
C TRP A 63 -8.46 -3.78 -13.99
N MET A 64 -9.37 -4.75 -14.14
CA MET A 64 -10.52 -4.87 -13.24
C MET A 64 -10.10 -5.12 -11.78
N LEU A 65 -9.12 -5.98 -11.54
CA LEU A 65 -8.60 -6.21 -10.19
C LEU A 65 -7.94 -4.95 -9.62
N TYR A 66 -7.19 -4.23 -10.45
CA TYR A 66 -6.58 -2.95 -10.08
C TYR A 66 -7.63 -1.90 -9.70
N ASP A 67 -8.69 -1.76 -10.51
CA ASP A 67 -9.81 -0.85 -10.23
C ASP A 67 -10.51 -1.16 -8.91
N ILE A 68 -10.78 -2.45 -8.66
CA ILE A 68 -11.39 -2.91 -7.41
C ILE A 68 -10.45 -2.65 -6.23
N SER A 69 -9.16 -2.96 -6.38
CA SER A 69 -8.22 -2.96 -5.27
C SER A 69 -7.74 -1.56 -4.89
N HIS A 70 -7.67 -0.62 -5.83
CA HIS A 70 -7.20 0.76 -5.60
C HIS A 70 -8.33 1.79 -5.49
N SER A 71 -9.56 1.33 -5.23
CA SER A 71 -10.71 2.20 -5.00
C SER A 71 -10.95 2.46 -3.50
N LEU A 72 -10.93 3.74 -3.11
CA LEU A 72 -11.35 4.16 -1.77
C LEU A 72 -12.86 3.98 -1.57
N VAL A 73 -13.65 4.01 -2.65
CA VAL A 73 -15.10 3.76 -2.57
C VAL A 73 -15.36 2.29 -2.24
N VAL A 74 -14.73 1.36 -2.98
CA VAL A 74 -14.85 -0.08 -2.74
C VAL A 74 -14.36 -0.43 -1.34
N PHE A 75 -13.18 0.08 -0.96
CA PHE A 75 -12.67 -0.17 0.39
C PHE A 75 -13.51 0.50 1.47
N GLY A 76 -14.10 1.66 1.20
CA GLY A 76 -15.05 2.32 2.09
C GLY A 76 -16.31 1.47 2.35
N VAL A 77 -16.82 0.78 1.34
CA VAL A 77 -17.92 -0.19 1.51
C VAL A 77 -17.48 -1.37 2.38
N ILE A 78 -16.27 -1.90 2.17
CA ILE A 78 -15.71 -2.97 3.03
C ILE A 78 -15.61 -2.51 4.48
N LEU A 79 -15.07 -1.32 4.74
CA LEU A 79 -14.98 -0.74 6.07
C LEU A 79 -16.36 -0.54 6.70
N LEU A 80 -17.35 -0.10 5.92
CA LEU A 80 -18.74 0.06 6.37
C LEU A 80 -19.32 -1.29 6.80
N VAL A 81 -19.16 -2.34 6.00
CA VAL A 81 -19.65 -3.70 6.33
C VAL A 81 -18.98 -4.21 7.61
N VAL A 82 -17.66 -4.07 7.74
CA VAL A 82 -16.92 -4.44 8.95
C VAL A 82 -17.45 -3.68 10.16
N TRP A 83 -17.66 -2.36 10.03
CA TRP A 83 -18.23 -1.55 11.10
C TRP A 83 -19.65 -1.98 11.44
N LEU A 84 -20.51 -2.31 10.48
CA LEU A 84 -21.87 -2.74 10.74
C LEU A 84 -21.93 -4.04 11.54
N ILE A 85 -21.02 -4.99 11.26
CA ILE A 85 -20.93 -6.30 11.92
C ILE A 85 -20.27 -6.19 13.30
N TYR A 86 -19.10 -5.55 13.37
CA TYR A 86 -18.26 -5.56 14.58
C TYR A 86 -18.39 -4.30 15.44
N LYS A 87 -19.13 -3.28 14.97
CA LYS A 87 -19.28 -1.95 15.58
C LYS A 87 -17.96 -1.22 15.85
N LYS A 88 -16.88 -1.67 15.22
CA LYS A 88 -15.53 -1.14 15.35
C LYS A 88 -14.72 -1.45 14.10
N ILE A 89 -13.94 -0.47 13.64
CA ILE A 89 -12.96 -0.67 12.58
C ILE A 89 -11.61 -0.98 13.23
N PRO A 90 -11.02 -2.17 12.99
CA PRO A 90 -9.68 -2.48 13.46
C PRO A 90 -8.64 -1.54 12.83
N LEU A 91 -7.72 -1.01 13.64
CA LEU A 91 -6.79 0.02 13.18
C LEU A 91 -5.86 -0.49 12.06
N PHE A 92 -5.52 -1.78 12.05
CA PHE A 92 -4.69 -2.38 11.01
C PHE A 92 -5.30 -2.27 9.61
N MET A 93 -6.63 -2.20 9.50
CA MET A 93 -7.31 -2.07 8.20
C MET A 93 -7.04 -0.71 7.55
N LEU A 94 -6.67 0.31 8.34
CA LEU A 94 -6.34 1.63 7.81
C LEU A 94 -5.03 1.64 7.01
N ALA A 95 -4.22 0.57 7.07
CA ALA A 95 -3.04 0.47 6.22
C ALA A 95 -3.38 0.40 4.73
N TYR A 96 -4.54 -0.15 4.38
CA TYR A 96 -5.02 -0.28 3.01
C TYR A 96 -5.36 1.09 2.37
N PRO A 97 -6.22 1.95 2.95
CA PRO A 97 -6.51 3.25 2.35
C PRO A 97 -5.33 4.21 2.44
N ILE A 98 -4.42 4.06 3.41
CA ILE A 98 -3.17 4.85 3.46
C ILE A 98 -2.33 4.59 2.22
N GLU A 99 -2.25 3.34 1.76
CA GLU A 99 -1.56 2.99 0.55
C GLU A 99 -2.19 3.67 -0.68
N ILE A 100 -3.51 3.55 -0.85
CA ILE A 100 -4.20 4.22 -1.97
C ILE A 100 -4.00 5.75 -1.91
N LEU A 101 -4.02 6.33 -0.71
CA LEU A 101 -3.78 7.77 -0.53
C LEU A 101 -2.36 8.20 -0.90
N MET A 102 -1.35 7.35 -0.70
CA MET A 102 0.02 7.59 -1.17
C MET A 102 0.08 7.52 -2.70
N ASP A 103 -0.69 6.62 -3.30
CA ASP A 103 -0.73 6.41 -4.74
C ASP A 103 -1.37 7.57 -5.50
N ILE A 104 -2.46 8.17 -4.99
CA ILE A 104 -3.18 9.27 -5.66
C ILE A 104 -2.24 10.37 -6.23
N PRO A 105 -1.29 10.94 -5.47
CA PRO A 105 -0.35 11.93 -6.00
C PRO A 105 0.88 11.33 -6.72
N THR A 106 1.17 10.04 -6.54
CA THR A 106 2.40 9.37 -7.03
C THR A 106 2.14 8.44 -8.22
N HIS A 107 0.95 8.53 -8.79
CA HIS A 107 0.54 7.87 -10.01
C HIS A 107 0.12 8.90 -11.06
N SER A 108 0.79 8.85 -12.23
CA SER A 108 0.44 9.71 -13.35
C SER A 108 -0.73 9.15 -14.13
N ARG A 109 -1.54 10.06 -14.69
CA ARG A 109 -2.67 9.69 -15.56
C ARG A 109 -2.27 8.93 -16.82
N GLU A 110 -1.05 9.13 -17.29
CA GLU A 110 -0.55 8.59 -18.55
C GLU A 110 -0.07 7.14 -18.42
N PHE A 111 0.34 6.72 -17.22
CA PHE A 111 0.96 5.41 -17.03
C PHE A 111 0.10 4.47 -16.19
N LEU A 112 -0.33 4.92 -15.00
CA LEU A 112 -1.06 4.06 -14.08
C LEU A 112 -1.95 4.89 -13.14
N PRO A 113 -3.03 5.53 -13.63
CA PRO A 113 -3.87 6.38 -12.80
C PRO A 113 -4.53 5.60 -11.65
N THR A 114 -4.46 6.09 -10.41
CA THR A 114 -5.10 5.44 -9.25
C THR A 114 -6.62 5.64 -9.27
N PRO A 115 -7.44 4.60 -9.44
CA PRO A 115 -8.91 4.66 -9.62
C PRO A 115 -9.65 4.83 -8.28
N PHE A 116 -9.22 5.78 -7.45
CA PHE A 116 -9.66 5.94 -6.07
C PHE A 116 -11.17 6.22 -5.92
N LEU A 117 -11.85 6.68 -6.98
CA LEU A 117 -13.30 6.93 -7.02
C LEU A 117 -14.11 5.86 -7.75
N TRP A 118 -13.48 4.82 -8.31
CA TRP A 118 -14.19 3.78 -9.04
C TRP A 118 -15.15 3.01 -8.10
N PRO A 119 -16.36 2.58 -8.52
CA PRO A 119 -16.95 2.72 -9.85
C PRO A 119 -17.77 4.01 -10.02
N VAL A 120 -17.74 4.93 -9.07
CA VAL A 120 -18.59 6.13 -9.06
C VAL A 120 -18.08 7.18 -10.05
N SER A 121 -16.77 7.28 -10.25
CA SER A 121 -16.15 8.21 -11.19
C SER A 121 -14.88 7.66 -11.81
N ASN A 122 -14.66 7.97 -13.08
CA ASN A 122 -13.42 7.72 -13.82
C ASN A 122 -12.43 8.90 -13.74
N TRP A 123 -12.66 9.84 -12.82
CA TRP A 123 -11.71 10.93 -12.59
C TRP A 123 -10.54 10.45 -11.75
N HIS A 124 -9.33 10.83 -12.16
CA HIS A 124 -8.08 10.46 -11.51
C HIS A 124 -7.27 11.72 -11.20
N PHE A 125 -6.50 11.74 -10.12
CA PHE A 125 -5.62 12.87 -9.81
C PHE A 125 -4.44 12.93 -10.80
N PRO A 126 -4.03 14.12 -11.29
CA PRO A 126 -2.88 14.25 -12.19
C PRO A 126 -1.56 14.22 -11.39
N GLY A 127 -1.23 13.05 -10.83
CA GLY A 127 0.01 12.83 -10.08
C GLY A 127 1.24 12.74 -10.99
N PHE A 128 2.41 12.58 -10.37
CA PHE A 128 3.66 12.28 -11.08
C PHE A 128 3.90 10.76 -11.06
N SER A 129 4.79 10.26 -11.92
CA SER A 129 5.11 8.82 -11.94
C SER A 129 5.98 8.43 -10.74
N TRP A 130 5.61 7.34 -10.06
CA TRP A 130 6.41 6.64 -9.06
C TRP A 130 7.87 6.39 -9.52
N GLY A 131 8.10 6.16 -10.82
CA GLY A 131 9.42 5.89 -11.39
C GLY A 131 10.35 7.10 -11.48
N GLN A 132 9.92 8.29 -11.06
CA GLN A 132 10.75 9.49 -11.05
C GLN A 132 11.91 9.32 -10.06
N GLY A 133 13.16 9.40 -10.55
CA GLY A 133 14.35 9.11 -9.75
C GLY A 133 14.49 9.99 -8.49
N TRP A 134 14.17 11.28 -8.59
CA TRP A 134 14.20 12.19 -7.44
C TRP A 134 13.21 11.77 -6.34
N PHE A 135 12.03 11.29 -6.74
CA PHE A 135 10.99 10.85 -5.81
C PHE A 135 11.40 9.55 -5.13
N MET A 136 11.94 8.60 -5.89
CA MET A 136 12.46 7.35 -5.35
C MET A 136 13.55 7.60 -4.30
N ILE A 137 14.50 8.49 -4.59
CA ILE A 137 15.57 8.86 -3.65
C ILE A 137 14.98 9.47 -2.38
N LEU A 138 14.07 10.44 -2.52
CA LEU A 138 13.44 11.11 -1.38
C LEU A 138 12.63 10.12 -0.53
N ASN A 139 11.78 9.33 -1.17
CA ASN A 139 10.91 8.35 -0.52
C ASN A 139 11.71 7.33 0.29
N TRP A 140 12.71 6.70 -0.32
CA TRP A 140 13.54 5.72 0.38
C TRP A 140 14.43 6.35 1.46
N SER A 141 14.86 7.61 1.31
CA SER A 141 15.58 8.33 2.36
C SER A 141 14.68 8.58 3.59
N LEU A 142 13.42 8.95 3.36
CA LEU A 142 12.43 9.14 4.42
C LEU A 142 12.08 7.82 5.11
N ILE A 143 11.89 6.75 4.34
CA ILE A 143 11.66 5.39 4.88
C ILE A 143 12.83 4.97 5.76
N LEU A 144 14.07 5.11 5.28
CA LEU A 144 15.27 4.76 6.04
C LEU A 144 15.33 5.57 7.34
N GLY A 145 15.15 6.88 7.27
CA GLY A 145 15.11 7.75 8.45
C GLY A 145 14.02 7.36 9.45
N GLY A 146 12.83 7.02 8.96
CA GLY A 146 11.70 6.55 9.77
C GLY A 146 11.98 5.22 10.47
N ILE A 147 12.55 4.24 9.76
CA ILE A 147 12.96 2.95 10.33
C ILE A 147 14.01 3.15 11.41
N VAL A 148 15.02 3.98 11.15
CA VAL A 148 16.07 4.31 12.15
C VAL A 148 15.45 4.95 13.38
N TYR A 149 14.55 5.92 13.21
CA TYR A 149 13.85 6.59 14.30
C TYR A 149 13.05 5.60 15.16
N VAL A 150 12.19 4.78 14.54
CA VAL A 150 11.36 3.77 15.23
C VAL A 150 12.25 2.75 15.97
N SER A 151 13.34 2.31 15.35
CA SER A 151 14.27 1.35 15.96
C SER A 151 14.94 1.93 17.20
N ARG A 152 15.36 3.21 17.15
CA ARG A 152 15.96 3.90 18.30
C ARG A 152 14.97 4.05 19.45
N GLU A 153 13.72 4.39 19.17
CA GLU A 153 12.69 4.52 20.20
C GLU A 153 12.36 3.18 20.87
N ARG A 154 12.30 2.09 20.09
CA ARG A 154 12.10 0.74 20.64
C ARG A 154 13.24 0.35 21.58
N ILE A 155 14.50 0.60 21.19
CA ILE A 155 15.67 0.34 22.05
C ILE A 155 15.58 1.17 23.33
N ARG A 156 15.35 2.48 23.23
CA ARG A 156 15.22 3.39 24.39
C ARG A 156 14.13 2.92 25.36
N GLY A 157 13.00 2.45 24.86
CA GLY A 157 11.92 1.89 25.66
C GLY A 157 12.36 0.68 26.49
N LEU A 158 13.13 -0.24 25.90
CA LEU A 158 13.67 -1.41 26.61
C LEU A 158 14.64 -1.01 27.73
N TRP A 159 15.52 -0.04 27.47
CA TRP A 159 16.44 0.49 28.48
C TRP A 159 15.72 1.14 29.66
N ARG A 160 14.65 1.91 29.40
CA ARG A 160 13.82 2.50 30.46
C ARG A 160 13.13 1.44 31.32
N ALA A 161 12.55 0.42 30.68
CA ALA A 161 11.87 -0.67 31.40
C ALA A 161 12.82 -1.51 32.27
N LYS A 162 14.10 -1.63 31.86
CA LYS A 162 15.14 -2.31 32.64
C LYS A 162 15.60 -1.50 33.87
N ARG A 163 15.56 -0.17 33.82
CA ARG A 163 15.96 0.72 34.93
C ARG A 163 14.86 0.92 35.98
N SER A 164 13.60 0.61 35.65
CA SER A 164 12.45 0.74 36.56
C SER A 164 12.07 -0.56 37.28
N ARG A 165 12.89 -1.61 37.13
CA ARG A 165 12.79 -2.89 37.85
C ARG A 165 14.00 -3.03 38.75
#